data_AF-A0A1F9MLZ9-F1
#
_entry.id   AF-A0A1F9MLZ9-F1
#
_cell.length_a   1.000
_cell.length_b   1.000
_cell.length_c   1.000
_cell.angle_alpha   90.00
_cell.angle_beta   90.00
_cell.angle_gamma   90.00
#
_symmetry.space_group_name_H-M   'P 1'
#
loop_
_entity.id
_entity.type
_entity.pdbx_description
1 polymer ?
#
loop_
_entity_poly.entity_id
_entity_poly.type
_entity_poly.pdbx_seq_one_letter_code
_entity_poly.pdbx_strand_id
1 'polypeptide(L)'
;MTTQGLIIVNTGHGKGKTTAAFGQALRAAGQGLKVCIIQFIKGQTKSGEALALTTAFPDQVELHLTGTGFTWQQEREIVKAAALSGWRLAREKILSDAYDLIILDELTYLISLGLIPEEEIIALFRQRPPRLHLVITGRDASQGLIACADLVTEMRSLKHPYQQGVKARRGIEF
;
A
#
# COMPACT_ATOMS: atom_id res chain seq x y z
N MET A 1 -24.79 -3.59 14.16
CA MET A 1 -24.57 -2.53 13.16
C MET A 1 -23.29 -2.89 12.41
N THR A 2 -23.36 -3.17 11.12
CA THR A 2 -22.17 -3.41 10.29
C THR A 2 -21.50 -2.06 10.04
N THR A 3 -20.32 -1.85 10.64
CA THR A 3 -19.52 -0.64 10.41
C THR A 3 -19.06 -0.59 8.96
N GLN A 4 -19.30 0.54 8.27
CA GLN A 4 -18.81 0.76 6.92
C GLN A 4 -17.27 0.86 6.93
N GLY A 5 -16.61 0.06 6.10
CA GLY A 5 -15.18 0.09 5.90
C GLY A 5 -14.74 1.37 5.17
N LEU A 6 -13.60 1.92 5.57
CA LEU A 6 -13.07 3.20 5.10
C LEU A 6 -11.99 3.02 4.03
N ILE A 7 -11.94 3.93 3.07
CA ILE A 7 -10.80 4.16 2.17
C ILE A 7 -9.92 5.25 2.76
N ILE A 8 -8.68 4.91 3.06
CA ILE A 8 -7.68 5.79 3.66
C ILE A 8 -6.54 5.99 2.67
N VAL A 9 -6.13 7.22 2.42
CA VAL A 9 -5.00 7.56 1.53
C VAL A 9 -3.91 8.30 2.32
N ASN A 10 -2.72 7.72 2.39
CA ASN A 10 -1.52 8.36 2.91
C ASN A 10 -0.61 8.78 1.74
N THR A 11 -0.61 10.07 1.42
CA THR A 11 0.13 10.63 0.27
C THR A 11 1.16 11.69 0.64
N GLY A 12 1.71 12.40 -0.33
CA GLY A 12 2.71 13.46 -0.17
C GLY A 12 4.16 12.97 -0.27
N HIS A 13 5.09 13.92 -0.35
CA HIS A 13 6.52 13.63 -0.54
C HIS A 13 7.31 13.35 0.76
N GLY A 14 6.69 13.60 1.91
CA GLY A 14 7.25 13.32 3.23
C GLY A 14 7.37 11.82 3.52
N LYS A 15 8.32 11.50 4.39
CA LYS A 15 8.48 10.15 4.96
C LYS A 15 7.31 9.88 5.91
N GLY A 16 6.81 8.64 5.88
CA GLY A 16 5.84 8.15 6.87
C GLY A 16 4.68 7.33 6.30
N LYS A 17 4.45 7.36 4.98
CA LYS A 17 3.21 6.84 4.36
C LYS A 17 3.07 5.33 4.60
N THR A 18 4.08 4.57 4.19
CA THR A 18 4.15 3.12 4.42
C THR A 18 4.18 2.81 5.93
N THR A 19 4.99 3.51 6.73
CA THR A 19 5.09 3.21 8.17
C THR A 19 3.76 3.44 8.90
N ALA A 20 2.99 4.47 8.52
CA ALA A 20 1.66 4.70 9.05
C ALA A 20 0.68 3.59 8.64
N ALA A 21 0.75 3.13 7.39
CA ALA A 21 -0.06 2.00 6.92
C ALA A 21 0.28 0.71 7.68
N PHE A 22 1.57 0.39 7.86
CA PHE A 22 2.01 -0.75 8.67
C PHE A 22 1.63 -0.61 10.15
N GLY A 23 1.64 0.60 10.71
CA GLY A 23 1.09 0.86 12.04
C GLY A 23 -0.41 0.56 12.13
N GLN A 24 -1.16 0.84 11.07
CA GLN A 24 -2.58 0.46 10.99
C GLN A 24 -2.76 -1.06 10.87
N ALA A 25 -1.91 -1.76 10.12
CA ALA A 25 -1.88 -3.23 10.10
C ALA A 25 -1.60 -3.82 11.48
N LEU A 26 -0.61 -3.29 12.21
CA LEU A 26 -0.31 -3.71 13.58
C LEU A 26 -1.51 -3.52 14.49
N ARG A 27 -2.19 -2.37 14.42
CA ARG A 27 -3.39 -2.10 15.20
C ARG A 27 -4.51 -3.11 14.91
N ALA A 28 -4.76 -3.39 13.63
CA ALA A 28 -5.79 -4.33 13.22
C ALA A 28 -5.47 -5.77 13.65
N ALA A 29 -4.25 -6.25 13.34
CA ALA A 29 -3.80 -7.59 13.69
C ALA A 29 -3.78 -7.82 15.21
N GLY A 30 -3.34 -6.82 15.99
CA GLY A 30 -3.38 -6.86 17.46
C GLY A 30 -4.79 -6.94 18.05
N GLN A 31 -5.83 -6.65 17.25
CA GLN A 31 -7.24 -6.81 17.60
C GLN A 31 -7.87 -8.07 16.97
N GLY A 32 -7.05 -8.97 16.41
CA GLY A 32 -7.50 -10.23 15.82
C GLY A 32 -8.08 -10.12 14.40
N LEU A 33 -8.03 -8.94 13.78
CA LEU A 33 -8.54 -8.73 12.43
C LEU A 33 -7.60 -9.30 11.36
N LYS A 34 -8.17 -9.78 10.25
CA LYS A 34 -7.44 -10.30 9.09
C LYS A 34 -6.95 -9.14 8.22
N VAL A 35 -5.65 -9.10 7.97
CA VAL A 35 -4.96 -8.05 7.21
C VAL A 35 -4.24 -8.66 6.02
N CYS A 36 -4.43 -8.06 4.84
CA CYS A 36 -3.60 -8.36 3.67
C CYS A 36 -2.81 -7.11 3.26
N ILE A 37 -1.51 -7.28 3.02
CA ILE A 37 -0.60 -6.21 2.61
C ILE A 37 -0.07 -6.56 1.22
N ILE A 38 -0.30 -5.68 0.26
CA ILE A 38 0.22 -5.81 -1.10
C ILE A 38 1.15 -4.63 -1.35
N GLN A 39 2.43 -4.92 -1.54
CA GLN A 39 3.43 -3.91 -1.87
C GLN A 39 3.68 -3.93 -3.37
N PHE A 40 3.32 -2.83 -4.03
CA PHE A 40 3.65 -2.57 -5.43
C PHE A 40 5.05 -1.96 -5.52
N ILE A 41 5.70 -2.10 -6.69
CA ILE A 41 6.97 -1.48 -7.05
C ILE A 41 8.21 -1.93 -6.25
N LYS A 42 8.08 -2.12 -4.93
CA LYS A 42 9.15 -2.53 -4.01
C LYS A 42 9.78 -3.87 -4.40
N GLY A 43 11.04 -4.05 -4.02
CA GLY A 43 11.76 -5.30 -4.26
C GLY A 43 11.26 -6.46 -3.40
N GLN A 44 11.87 -7.62 -3.56
CA GLN A 44 11.49 -8.87 -2.89
C GLN A 44 12.00 -8.98 -1.44
N THR A 45 12.65 -7.95 -0.92
CA THR A 45 13.14 -7.92 0.46
C THR A 45 12.07 -7.39 1.41
N LYS A 46 11.76 -8.15 2.46
CA LYS A 46 10.84 -7.71 3.52
C LYS A 46 11.50 -6.58 4.34
N SER A 47 10.74 -5.52 4.60
CA SER A 47 11.14 -4.49 5.58
C SER A 47 11.07 -5.03 7.01
N GLY A 48 11.63 -4.29 7.97
CA GLY A 48 11.53 -4.64 9.39
C GLY A 48 10.09 -4.82 9.89
N GLU A 49 9.16 -3.96 9.47
CA GLU A 49 7.74 -4.04 9.83
C GLU A 49 7.07 -5.28 9.24
N ALA A 50 7.36 -5.59 7.98
CA ALA A 50 6.86 -6.80 7.31
C ALA A 50 7.33 -8.08 8.01
N LEU A 51 8.61 -8.14 8.40
CA LEU A 51 9.14 -9.26 9.19
C LEU A 51 8.42 -9.36 10.54
N ALA A 52 8.36 -8.27 11.30
CA ALA A 52 7.74 -8.27 12.63
C ALA A 52 6.27 -8.69 12.59
N LEU A 53 5.47 -8.13 11.67
CA LEU A 53 4.04 -8.46 11.56
C LEU A 53 3.81 -9.91 11.14
N THR A 54 4.50 -10.38 10.11
CA THR A 54 4.28 -11.75 9.60
C THR A 54 4.79 -12.83 10.57
N THR A 55 5.75 -12.50 11.43
CA THR A 55 6.20 -13.39 12.51
C THR A 55 5.29 -13.37 13.73
N ALA A 56 4.83 -12.20 14.17
CA ALA A 56 4.00 -12.07 15.37
C ALA A 56 2.53 -12.45 15.15
N PHE A 57 2.03 -12.29 13.92
CA PHE A 57 0.63 -12.48 13.57
C PHE A 57 0.46 -13.35 12.31
N PRO A 58 1.01 -14.58 12.28
CA PRO A 58 1.05 -15.41 11.08
C PRO A 58 -0.35 -15.81 10.58
N ASP A 59 -1.33 -15.89 11.47
CA ASP A 59 -2.71 -16.21 11.11
C ASP A 59 -3.51 -14.99 10.66
N GLN A 60 -3.10 -13.78 11.06
CA GLN A 60 -3.85 -12.55 10.75
C GLN A 60 -3.26 -11.80 9.56
N VAL A 61 -1.94 -11.84 9.34
CA VAL A 61 -1.27 -10.99 8.37
C VAL A 61 -0.75 -11.81 7.20
N GLU A 62 -1.32 -11.54 6.03
CA GLU A 62 -0.83 -12.03 4.75
C GLU A 62 -0.07 -10.90 4.01
N LEU A 63 1.12 -11.21 3.47
CA LEU A 63 1.98 -10.23 2.80
C LEU A 63 2.35 -10.70 1.39
N HIS A 64 2.16 -9.81 0.42
CA HIS A 64 2.51 -10.00 -0.99
C HIS A 64 3.47 -8.92 -1.47
N LEU A 65 4.64 -9.34 -1.93
CA LEU A 65 5.63 -8.48 -2.59
C LEU A 65 5.51 -8.67 -4.10
N THR A 66 4.83 -7.75 -4.77
CA THR A 66 4.48 -7.89 -6.19
C THR A 66 5.37 -7.06 -7.11
N GLY A 67 6.18 -6.18 -6.55
CA GLY A 67 7.14 -5.40 -7.30
C GLY A 67 8.43 -6.15 -7.63
N THR A 68 9.18 -5.57 -8.55
CA THR A 68 10.49 -6.05 -9.01
C THR A 68 11.65 -5.26 -8.40
N GLY A 69 11.35 -4.24 -7.59
CA GLY A 69 12.30 -3.24 -7.13
C GLY A 69 12.63 -2.20 -8.21
N PHE A 70 12.97 -0.98 -7.80
CA PHE A 70 13.44 0.04 -8.73
C PHE A 70 14.93 -0.16 -9.02
N THR A 71 15.27 -0.67 -10.19
CA THR A 71 16.53 -0.32 -10.84
C THR A 71 16.21 0.42 -12.12
N TRP A 72 16.86 1.55 -12.37
CA TRP A 72 16.71 2.35 -13.60
C TRP A 72 17.06 1.58 -14.89
N GLN A 73 17.53 0.34 -14.75
CA GLN A 73 17.96 -0.57 -15.80
C GLN A 73 16.94 -1.67 -16.11
N GLN A 74 15.83 -1.75 -15.38
CA GLN A 74 14.81 -2.76 -15.66
C GLN A 74 14.01 -2.41 -16.91
N GLU A 75 13.77 -3.43 -17.73
CA GLU A 75 12.91 -3.30 -18.90
C GLU A 75 11.49 -2.94 -18.46
N ARG A 76 10.93 -1.91 -19.11
CA ARG A 76 9.59 -1.38 -18.83
C ARG A 76 8.51 -2.48 -18.85
N GLU A 77 8.67 -3.48 -19.70
CA GLU A 77 7.75 -4.61 -19.82
C GLU A 77 7.73 -5.49 -18.56
N ILE A 78 8.88 -5.69 -17.90
CA ILE A 78 8.96 -6.46 -16.65
C ILE A 78 8.20 -5.74 -15.53
N VAL A 79 8.42 -4.43 -15.40
CA VAL A 79 7.71 -3.59 -14.40
C VAL A 79 6.20 -3.62 -14.66
N LYS A 80 5.79 -3.52 -15.93
CA LYS A 80 4.38 -3.57 -16.33
C LYS A 80 3.76 -4.93 -16.03
N ALA A 81 4.43 -6.03 -16.35
CA ALA A 81 3.95 -7.38 -16.07
C ALA A 81 3.78 -7.63 -14.57
N ALA A 82 4.76 -7.19 -13.76
CA ALA A 82 4.70 -7.28 -12.31
C ALA A 82 3.54 -6.46 -11.73
N ALA A 83 3.36 -5.21 -12.20
CA ALA A 83 2.23 -4.37 -11.79
C ALA A 83 0.87 -4.99 -12.16
N LEU A 84 0.72 -5.54 -13.37
CA LEU A 84 -0.51 -6.23 -13.80
C LEU A 84 -0.79 -7.50 -13.00
N SER A 85 0.26 -8.23 -12.60
CA SER A 85 0.12 -9.40 -11.73
C SER A 85 -0.31 -8.99 -10.32
N GLY A 86 0.38 -8.01 -9.72
CA GLY A 86 0.03 -7.48 -8.41
C GLY A 86 -1.36 -6.87 -8.37
N TRP A 87 -1.79 -6.21 -9.46
CA TRP A 87 -3.14 -5.66 -9.56
C TRP A 87 -4.22 -6.75 -9.65
N ARG A 88 -3.98 -7.82 -10.43
CA ARG A 88 -4.88 -8.98 -10.46
C ARG A 88 -5.04 -9.61 -9.08
N LEU A 89 -3.94 -9.78 -8.35
CA LEU A 89 -3.96 -10.27 -6.97
C LEU A 89 -4.75 -9.32 -6.06
N ALA A 90 -4.51 -8.00 -6.13
CA ALA A 90 -5.26 -7.04 -5.34
C ALA A 90 -6.77 -7.12 -5.59
N ARG A 91 -7.18 -7.25 -6.86
CA ARG A 91 -8.58 -7.46 -7.24
C ARG A 91 -9.16 -8.72 -6.62
N GLU A 92 -8.47 -9.84 -6.70
CA GLU A 92 -8.89 -11.10 -6.08
C GLU A 92 -9.07 -10.93 -4.57
N LYS A 93 -8.08 -10.36 -3.87
CA LYS A 93 -8.09 -10.20 -2.42
C LYS A 93 -9.15 -9.22 -1.92
N ILE A 94 -9.40 -8.15 -2.67
CA ILE A 94 -10.46 -7.16 -2.34
C ILE A 94 -11.85 -7.80 -2.46
N LEU A 95 -12.07 -8.61 -3.49
CA LEU A 95 -13.39 -9.19 -3.77
C LEU A 95 -13.67 -10.49 -2.99
N SER A 96 -12.66 -11.09 -2.35
CA SER A 96 -12.81 -12.37 -1.64
C SER A 96 -13.60 -12.27 -0.33
N ASP A 97 -13.77 -11.07 0.22
CA ASP A 97 -14.35 -10.82 1.54
C ASP A 97 -13.65 -11.58 2.69
N ALA A 98 -12.38 -11.95 2.51
CA ALA A 98 -11.60 -12.71 3.50
C ALA A 98 -10.86 -11.82 4.53
N TYR A 99 -10.78 -10.52 4.29
CA TYR A 99 -9.97 -9.58 5.09
C TYR A 99 -10.82 -8.44 5.64
N ASP A 100 -10.41 -7.92 6.80
CA ASP A 100 -10.98 -6.72 7.41
C ASP A 100 -10.26 -5.46 6.93
N LEU A 101 -8.96 -5.58 6.62
CA LEU A 101 -8.10 -4.50 6.15
C LEU A 101 -7.20 -4.97 5.01
N ILE A 102 -7.17 -4.21 3.90
CA ILE A 102 -6.18 -4.39 2.84
C ILE A 102 -5.35 -3.14 2.68
N ILE A 103 -4.02 -3.30 2.68
CA ILE A 103 -3.06 -2.25 2.40
C ILE A 103 -2.56 -2.41 0.96
N LEU A 104 -2.75 -1.36 0.16
CA LEU A 104 -2.25 -1.21 -1.20
C LEU A 104 -1.08 -0.22 -1.18
N ASP A 105 0.08 -0.71 -0.78
CA ASP A 105 1.26 0.12 -0.55
C ASP A 105 1.93 0.46 -1.88
N GLU A 106 2.15 1.76 -2.12
CA GLU A 106 2.71 2.35 -3.34
C GLU A 106 1.82 2.17 -4.59
N LEU A 107 0.50 2.03 -4.40
CA LEU A 107 -0.49 1.91 -5.48
C LEU A 107 -0.50 3.13 -6.41
N THR A 108 -0.22 4.34 -5.91
CA THR A 108 -0.30 5.57 -6.73
C THR A 108 0.66 5.54 -7.92
N TYR A 109 1.72 4.72 -7.89
CA TYR A 109 2.60 4.53 -9.05
C TYR A 109 1.97 3.72 -10.17
N LEU A 110 1.01 2.83 -9.88
CA LEU A 110 0.27 2.13 -10.94
C LEU A 110 -0.51 3.13 -11.80
N ILE A 111 -1.03 4.19 -11.18
CA ILE A 111 -1.75 5.27 -11.87
C ILE A 111 -0.78 6.21 -12.57
N SER A 112 0.18 6.79 -11.83
CA SER A 112 1.07 7.83 -12.38
C SER A 112 2.01 7.33 -13.47
N LEU A 113 2.32 6.03 -13.50
CA LEU A 113 3.07 5.40 -14.60
C LEU A 113 2.18 4.89 -15.74
N GLY A 114 0.86 5.09 -15.65
CA GLY A 114 -0.12 4.63 -16.64
C GLY A 114 -0.17 3.11 -16.80
N LEU A 115 0.11 2.36 -15.74
CA LEU A 115 0.13 0.90 -15.75
C LEU A 115 -1.27 0.33 -15.62
N ILE A 116 -2.12 0.96 -14.80
CA ILE A 116 -3.53 0.62 -14.59
C ILE A 116 -4.37 1.91 -14.72
N PRO A 117 -5.48 1.90 -15.47
CA PRO A 117 -6.40 3.03 -15.52
C PRO A 117 -6.96 3.37 -14.13
N GLU A 118 -6.95 4.65 -13.75
CA GLU A 118 -7.47 5.11 -12.45
C GLU A 118 -8.95 4.72 -12.25
N GLU A 119 -9.75 4.83 -13.31
CA GLU A 119 -11.18 4.48 -13.28
C GLU A 119 -11.42 3.03 -12.90
N GLU A 120 -10.54 2.11 -13.33
CA GLU A 120 -10.60 0.69 -12.99
C GLU A 120 -10.37 0.48 -11.48
N ILE A 121 -9.40 1.21 -10.91
CA ILE A 121 -9.08 1.15 -9.49
C ILE A 121 -10.24 1.67 -8.65
N ILE A 122 -10.77 2.84 -9.00
CA ILE A 122 -11.89 3.46 -8.30
C ILE A 122 -13.15 2.60 -8.40
N ALA A 123 -13.41 2.00 -9.57
CA ALA A 123 -14.53 1.09 -9.76
C ALA A 123 -14.41 -0.14 -8.84
N LEU A 124 -13.22 -0.74 -8.73
CA LEU A 124 -12.97 -1.84 -7.81
C LEU A 124 -13.21 -1.43 -6.34
N PHE A 125 -12.74 -0.25 -5.95
CA PHE A 125 -12.92 0.24 -4.58
C PHE A 125 -14.39 0.38 -4.22
N ARG A 126 -15.25 0.78 -5.16
CA ARG A 126 -16.70 0.85 -4.96
C ARG A 126 -17.38 -0.52 -4.91
N GLN A 127 -16.81 -1.53 -5.56
CA GLN A 127 -17.31 -2.91 -5.57
C GLN A 127 -16.87 -3.74 -4.35
N ARG A 128 -15.97 -3.22 -3.52
CA ARG A 128 -15.46 -3.93 -2.35
C ARG A 128 -16.59 -4.31 -1.36
N PRO A 129 -16.41 -5.37 -0.57
CA PRO A 129 -17.32 -5.67 0.54
C PRO A 129 -17.50 -4.45 1.47
N PRO A 130 -18.73 -4.08 1.86
CA PRO A 130 -18.97 -2.85 2.62
C PRO A 130 -18.19 -2.72 3.92
N ARG A 131 -17.80 -3.84 4.54
CA ARG A 131 -17.02 -3.89 5.79
C ARG A 131 -15.51 -3.67 5.60
N LEU A 132 -14.99 -3.80 4.37
CA LEU A 132 -13.56 -3.84 4.11
C LEU A 132 -12.94 -2.44 4.17
N HIS A 133 -11.91 -2.29 5.01
CA HIS A 133 -11.05 -1.12 5.02
C HIS A 133 -9.95 -1.24 3.96
N LEU A 134 -9.68 -0.15 3.24
CA LEU A 134 -8.56 -0.03 2.31
C LEU A 134 -7.62 1.07 2.79
N VAL A 135 -6.31 0.80 2.82
CA VAL A 135 -5.27 1.81 3.04
C VAL A 135 -4.37 1.87 1.83
N ILE A 136 -4.33 3.03 1.18
CA ILE A 136 -3.55 3.30 -0.01
C ILE A 136 -2.37 4.17 0.41
N THR A 137 -1.19 3.87 -0.11
CA THR A 137 -0.02 4.73 0.05
C THR A 137 0.60 5.07 -1.29
N GLY A 138 1.35 6.17 -1.29
CA GLY A 138 2.24 6.54 -2.38
C GLY A 138 2.27 8.04 -2.61
N ARG A 139 3.21 8.51 -3.42
CA ARG A 139 3.31 9.95 -3.75
C ARG A 139 2.19 10.34 -4.72
N ASP A 140 1.85 11.62 -4.74
CA ASP A 140 1.07 12.24 -5.81
C ASP A 140 -0.27 11.52 -6.08
N ALA A 141 -1.04 11.25 -5.01
CA ALA A 141 -2.38 10.73 -5.16
C ALA A 141 -3.21 11.66 -6.06
N SER A 142 -3.83 11.09 -7.09
CA SER A 142 -4.66 11.79 -8.05
C SER A 142 -5.91 12.39 -7.38
N GLN A 143 -6.51 13.40 -8.00
CA GLN A 143 -7.74 14.01 -7.51
C GLN A 143 -8.90 13.00 -7.43
N GLY A 144 -8.96 12.03 -8.35
CA GLY A 144 -9.95 10.96 -8.31
C GLY A 144 -9.79 10.06 -7.10
N LEU A 145 -8.55 9.62 -6.78
CA LEU A 145 -8.27 8.87 -5.56
C LEU A 145 -8.59 9.66 -4.29
N ILE A 146 -8.25 10.95 -4.24
CA ILE A 146 -8.55 11.82 -3.10
C ILE A 146 -10.06 11.93 -2.92
N ALA A 147 -10.80 12.17 -3.99
CA ALA A 147 -12.26 12.30 -3.95
C ALA A 147 -12.98 10.98 -3.59
N CYS A 148 -12.38 9.83 -3.90
CA CYS A 148 -12.91 8.52 -3.55
C CYS A 148 -12.63 8.11 -2.09
N ALA A 149 -11.68 8.77 -1.42
CA ALA A 149 -11.25 8.39 -0.08
C ALA A 149 -12.10 9.04 1.02
N ASP A 150 -12.31 8.28 2.11
CA ASP A 150 -12.98 8.79 3.32
C ASP A 150 -12.01 9.59 4.20
N LEU A 151 -10.71 9.27 4.13
CA LEU A 151 -9.66 9.97 4.85
C LEU A 151 -8.42 10.12 3.97
N VAL A 152 -7.89 11.34 3.89
CA VAL A 152 -6.64 11.63 3.18
C VAL A 152 -5.68 12.37 4.12
N THR A 153 -4.46 11.87 4.23
CA THR A 153 -3.36 12.55 4.91
C THR A 153 -2.23 12.82 3.94
N GLU A 154 -1.85 14.09 3.79
CA GLU A 154 -0.68 14.50 3.04
C GLU A 154 0.53 14.63 3.98
N MET A 155 1.51 13.76 3.81
CA MET A 155 2.78 13.84 4.52
C MET A 155 3.69 14.83 3.80
N ARG A 156 3.84 16.02 4.37
CA ARG A 156 4.70 17.09 3.83
C ARG A 156 6.12 16.98 4.39
N SER A 157 7.11 17.03 3.50
CA SER A 157 8.53 17.00 3.89
C SER A 157 8.99 18.40 4.31
N LEU A 158 8.90 18.73 5.60
CA LEU A 158 9.42 20.00 6.13
C LEU A 158 10.96 20.02 6.20
N LYS A 159 11.55 18.87 6.55
CA LYS A 159 13.00 18.64 6.59
C LYS A 159 13.25 17.15 6.45
N HIS A 160 14.27 16.76 5.68
CA HIS A 160 14.67 15.36 5.55
C HIS A 160 16.20 15.23 5.59
N PRO A 161 16.78 14.32 6.39
CA PRO A 161 18.23 14.20 6.55
C PRO A 161 18.96 13.83 5.25
N TYR A 162 18.26 13.20 4.31
CA TYR A 162 18.76 12.98 2.94
C TYR A 162 19.20 14.27 2.24
N GLN A 163 18.53 15.40 2.48
CA GLN A 163 18.91 16.71 1.91
C GLN A 163 20.28 17.18 2.43
N GLN A 164 20.78 16.59 3.51
CA GLN A 164 22.09 16.84 4.10
C GLN A 164 23.10 15.72 3.76
N GLY A 165 22.78 14.85 2.79
CA GLY A 165 23.64 13.74 2.37
C GLY A 165 23.62 12.52 3.29
N VAL A 166 22.75 12.47 4.30
CA VAL A 166 22.61 11.30 5.17
C VAL A 166 21.97 10.16 4.39
N LYS A 167 22.69 9.04 4.28
CA LYS A 167 22.22 7.80 3.64
C LYS A 167 21.17 7.08 4.51
N ALA A 168 20.37 6.24 3.86
CA ALA A 168 19.38 5.38 4.51
C ALA A 168 20.01 4.49 5.58
N ARG A 169 19.32 4.32 6.72
CA ARG A 169 19.77 3.51 7.87
C ARG A 169 18.79 2.40 8.18
N ARG A 170 19.33 1.24 8.53
CA ARG A 170 18.55 0.10 9.03
C ARG A 170 17.79 0.50 10.30
N GLY A 171 16.51 0.13 10.39
CA GLY A 171 15.59 0.47 11.47
C GLY A 171 15.02 1.89 11.40
N ILE A 172 15.41 2.68 10.39
CA ILE A 172 14.92 4.05 10.20
C ILE A 172 14.29 4.20 8.80
N GLU A 173 15.01 3.83 7.74
CA GLU A 173 14.49 3.85 6.36
C GLU A 173 14.04 2.48 5.84
N PHE A 174 14.61 1.39 6.38
CA PHE A 174 14.31 0.01 6.01
C PHE A 174 14.60 -0.98 7.14
#